data_AF-A0A074SV88-F1
#
_entry.id   AF-A0A074SV88-F1
#
_cell.length_a   1.000
_cell.length_b   1.000
_cell.length_c   1.000
_cell.angle_alpha   90.00
_cell.angle_beta   90.00
_cell.angle_gamma   90.00
#
_symmetry.space_group_name_H-M   'P 1'
#
loop_
_entity.id
_entity.type
_entity.pdbx_description
1 polymer ?
#
loop_
_entity_poly.entity_id
_entity_poly.type
_entity_poly.pdbx_seq_one_letter_code
_entity_poly.pdbx_strand_id
1 'polypeptide(L)'
;MGQEISHSQYPPDQDLKPGTYRILNALAGTAIQTSDDDPTKVVAWEQHGGENQQWLLQRSGEGYQLQNRRHHVYLAVCNTDNHALVYASRYPTTWVFLKSGGNYIIQFADRNRVLDLHNGLGHNGNEIHIWNVDGNNMAHRTWRLERLGDDSGNKELTGIQEEIANKNKELLQLQGELSTAKQELSDLHSLLYQRDETIRQLQQDLKLKEEASSHAYEASESSAQLRNQHHLSQSKISQQQTEIASLQAKMDRVEYLMSQMMSKPGGNTGTSGTT
;
A
#
# COMPACT_ATOMS: atom_id res chain seq x y z
N MET A 1 -14.35 42.80 -1.86
CA MET A 1 -13.89 43.88 -0.96
C MET A 1 -13.60 43.26 0.38
N GLY A 2 -12.33 42.99 0.68
CA GLY A 2 -11.92 42.44 1.97
C GLY A 2 -12.01 43.54 3.02
N GLN A 3 -12.94 43.42 3.97
CA GLN A 3 -12.90 44.24 5.16
C GLN A 3 -11.69 43.80 5.98
N GLU A 4 -10.78 44.75 6.21
CA GLU A 4 -9.66 44.57 7.12
C GLU A 4 -10.20 44.07 8.46
N ILE A 5 -9.73 42.88 8.86
CA ILE A 5 -9.91 42.37 10.22
C ILE A 5 -9.30 43.45 11.10
N SER A 6 -10.15 44.17 11.83
CA SER A 6 -9.75 45.20 12.76
C SER A 6 -8.70 44.61 13.69
N HIS A 7 -7.44 44.99 13.51
CA HIS A 7 -6.33 44.49 14.31
C HIS A 7 -6.54 44.99 15.74
N SER A 8 -7.09 44.12 16.58
CA SER A 8 -7.11 44.35 18.02
C SER A 8 -5.67 44.51 18.50
N GLN A 9 -5.44 45.44 19.44
CA GLN A 9 -4.13 45.59 20.09
C GLN A 9 -3.69 44.31 20.85
N TYR A 10 -4.65 43.43 21.12
CA TYR A 10 -4.45 42.20 21.89
C TYR A 10 -4.37 40.99 20.94
N PRO A 11 -3.30 40.17 21.02
CA PRO A 11 -3.14 39.03 20.13
C PRO A 11 -4.09 37.87 20.50
N PRO A 12 -4.67 37.16 19.51
CA PRO A 12 -5.41 35.92 19.76
C PRO A 12 -4.57 34.84 20.43
N ASP A 13 -5.19 34.06 21.32
CA ASP A 13 -4.57 32.90 21.94
C ASP A 13 -4.70 31.65 21.06
N GLN A 14 -3.68 31.42 20.23
CA GLN A 14 -3.60 30.23 19.39
C GLN A 14 -3.40 28.94 20.20
N ASP A 15 -2.84 29.03 21.40
CA ASP A 15 -2.49 27.89 22.25
C ASP A 15 -3.62 27.46 23.19
N LEU A 16 -4.70 28.24 23.29
CA LEU A 16 -5.84 27.90 24.14
C LEU A 16 -6.46 26.57 23.66
N LYS A 17 -6.53 25.59 24.55
CA LYS A 17 -7.03 24.25 24.21
C LYS A 17 -8.54 24.17 24.42
N PRO A 18 -9.26 23.38 23.60
CA PRO A 18 -10.61 22.94 23.97
C PRO A 18 -10.65 22.27 25.35
N GLY A 19 -11.82 22.33 25.98
CA GLY A 19 -12.04 21.74 27.29
C GLY A 19 -13.18 22.40 28.04
N THR A 20 -13.29 22.09 29.32
CA THR A 20 -14.29 22.68 30.22
C THR A 20 -13.67 23.83 30.97
N TYR A 21 -14.31 25.00 30.94
CA TYR A 21 -13.82 26.22 31.57
C TYR A 21 -14.89 26.90 32.42
N ARG A 22 -14.43 27.64 33.42
CA ARG A 22 -15.18 28.71 34.07
C ARG A 22 -14.61 30.05 33.61
N ILE A 23 -15.49 31.01 33.35
CA ILE A 23 -15.12 32.34 32.87
C ILE A 23 -15.56 33.35 33.91
N LEU A 24 -14.59 34.01 34.51
CA LEU A 24 -14.77 34.92 35.64
C LEU A 24 -14.48 36.34 35.20
N ASN A 25 -15.30 37.31 35.56
CA ASN A 25 -14.93 38.71 35.39
C ASN A 25 -13.73 39.03 36.29
N ALA A 26 -12.67 39.61 35.72
CA ALA A 26 -11.43 39.85 36.45
C ALA A 26 -11.57 40.93 37.53
N LEU A 27 -12.50 41.87 37.37
CA LEU A 27 -12.79 42.94 38.33
C LEU A 27 -13.72 42.46 39.44
N ALA A 28 -14.88 41.90 39.08
CA ALA A 28 -15.93 41.56 40.04
C ALA A 28 -15.80 40.16 40.66
N GLY A 29 -15.04 39.26 40.03
CA GLY A 29 -14.90 37.86 40.48
C GLY A 29 -16.13 36.98 40.22
N THR A 30 -17.18 37.51 39.61
CA THR A 30 -18.39 36.77 39.24
C THR A 30 -18.18 35.92 37.99
N ALA A 31 -18.81 34.76 37.93
CA ALA A 31 -18.79 33.85 36.79
C ALA A 31 -19.89 34.18 35.78
N ILE A 32 -19.60 33.95 34.50
CA ILE A 32 -20.63 33.89 33.45
C ILE A 32 -21.45 32.62 33.68
N GLN A 33 -22.76 32.79 33.88
CA GLN A 33 -23.70 31.73 34.22
C GLN A 33 -24.91 31.76 33.28
N THR A 34 -25.44 30.59 32.93
CA THR A 34 -26.81 30.48 32.41
C THR A 34 -27.79 30.34 33.58
N SER A 35 -28.83 31.18 33.64
CA SER A 35 -29.80 31.15 34.74
C SER A 35 -30.53 29.80 34.79
N ASP A 36 -30.71 29.24 36.00
CA ASP A 36 -31.49 28.02 36.19
C ASP A 36 -33.00 28.27 36.15
N ASP A 37 -33.44 29.49 36.48
CA ASP A 37 -34.85 29.89 36.38
C ASP A 37 -35.27 30.17 34.93
N ASP A 38 -34.34 30.63 34.10
CA ASP A 38 -34.56 30.96 32.70
C ASP A 38 -33.31 30.62 31.86
N PRO A 39 -33.27 29.43 31.23
CA PRO A 39 -32.09 28.95 30.50
C PRO A 39 -31.83 29.71 29.19
N THR A 40 -32.60 30.76 28.89
CA THR A 40 -32.31 31.71 27.81
C THR A 40 -31.47 32.90 28.27
N LYS A 41 -31.33 33.11 29.59
CA LYS A 41 -30.59 34.24 30.17
C LYS A 41 -29.17 33.85 30.54
N VAL A 42 -28.24 34.75 30.21
CA VAL A 42 -26.86 34.71 30.67
C VAL A 42 -26.63 35.90 31.59
N VAL A 43 -26.09 35.63 32.77
CA VAL A 43 -25.89 36.63 33.83
C VAL A 43 -24.54 36.42 34.50
N ALA A 44 -24.08 37.44 35.20
CA ALA A 44 -22.99 37.32 36.16
C ALA A 44 -23.53 36.86 37.52
N TRP A 45 -22.83 35.91 38.13
CA TRP A 45 -23.20 35.37 39.43
C TRP A 45 -21.96 34.99 40.24
N GLU A 46 -22.06 35.03 41.57
CA GLU A 46 -21.02 34.53 42.45
C GLU A 46 -20.63 33.09 42.11
N GLN A 47 -19.34 32.78 42.12
CA GLN A 47 -18.85 31.43 41.80
C GLN A 47 -19.34 30.43 42.86
N HIS A 48 -20.06 29.40 42.42
CA HIS A 48 -20.55 28.31 43.30
C HIS A 48 -20.28 26.91 42.75
N GLY A 49 -19.61 26.80 41.59
CA GLY A 49 -19.15 25.52 41.04
C GLY A 49 -20.21 24.73 40.27
N GLY A 50 -21.47 25.20 40.24
CA GLY A 50 -22.54 24.56 39.47
C GLY A 50 -22.23 24.42 37.98
N GLU A 51 -22.79 23.38 37.35
CA GLU A 51 -22.56 23.09 35.91
C GLU A 51 -23.09 24.21 35.00
N ASN A 52 -24.04 25.02 35.47
CA ASN A 52 -24.53 26.20 34.76
C ASN A 52 -23.51 27.36 34.71
N GLN A 53 -22.40 27.28 35.45
CA GLN A 53 -21.24 28.17 35.37
C GLN A 53 -20.05 27.55 34.59
N GLN A 54 -20.25 26.37 34.00
CA GLN A 54 -19.21 25.64 33.27
C GLN A 54 -19.53 25.65 31.78
N TRP A 55 -18.52 26.00 30.99
CA TRP A 55 -18.61 26.17 29.55
C TRP A 55 -17.66 25.23 28.84
N LEU A 56 -18.18 24.43 27.92
CA LEU A 56 -17.42 23.60 27.01
C LEU A 56 -16.93 24.49 25.87
N LEU A 57 -15.64 24.76 25.84
CA LEU A 57 -14.98 25.48 24.75
C LEU A 57 -14.71 24.50 23.60
N GLN A 58 -15.40 24.74 22.48
CA GLN A 58 -15.32 23.95 21.26
C GLN A 58 -14.70 24.80 20.16
N ARG A 59 -13.71 24.29 19.41
CA ARG A 59 -13.11 25.03 18.29
C ARG A 59 -14.16 25.33 17.22
N SER A 60 -14.15 26.56 16.72
CA SER A 60 -15.00 27.01 15.62
C SER A 60 -14.31 28.11 14.81
N GLY A 61 -13.82 27.75 13.62
CA GLY A 61 -12.97 28.64 12.82
C GLY A 61 -11.75 29.12 13.62
N GLU A 62 -11.50 30.44 13.57
CA GLU A 62 -10.41 31.11 14.30
C GLU A 62 -10.71 31.31 15.81
N GLY A 63 -11.88 30.88 16.29
CA GLY A 63 -12.32 31.08 17.67
C GLY A 63 -12.95 29.83 18.28
N TYR A 64 -13.91 30.06 19.17
CA TYR A 64 -14.60 29.01 19.91
C TYR A 64 -16.09 29.30 20.03
N GLN A 65 -16.85 28.22 20.12
CA GLN A 65 -18.20 28.24 20.63
C GLN A 65 -18.16 27.81 22.09
N LEU A 66 -19.03 28.39 22.91
CA LEU A 66 -19.10 28.10 24.34
C LEU A 66 -20.45 27.48 24.64
N GLN A 67 -20.48 26.17 24.86
CA GLN A 67 -21.70 25.47 25.23
C GLN A 67 -21.79 25.35 26.75
N ASN A 68 -22.90 25.79 27.35
CA ASN A 68 -23.16 25.60 28.76
C ASN A 68 -23.31 24.09 29.07
N ARG A 69 -22.62 23.61 30.10
CA ARG A 69 -22.59 22.19 30.45
C ARG A 69 -23.93 21.68 31.00
N ARG A 70 -24.67 22.51 31.73
CA ARG A 70 -25.96 22.15 32.35
C ARG A 70 -27.11 22.13 31.35
N HIS A 71 -27.18 23.18 30.52
CA HIS A 71 -28.36 23.47 29.70
C HIS A 71 -28.16 23.17 28.21
N HIS A 72 -26.94 22.83 27.78
CA HIS A 72 -26.57 22.49 26.40
C HIS A 72 -26.85 23.61 25.36
N VAL A 73 -26.99 24.84 25.84
CA VAL A 73 -27.16 26.08 25.07
C VAL A 73 -25.83 26.84 24.96
N TYR A 74 -25.69 27.66 23.93
CA TYR A 74 -24.46 28.39 23.64
C TYR A 74 -24.53 29.84 24.10
N LEU A 75 -23.38 30.36 24.52
CA LEU A 75 -23.18 31.80 24.73
C LEU A 75 -23.29 32.52 23.39
N ALA A 76 -24.31 33.36 23.25
CA ALA A 76 -24.64 34.00 21.99
C ALA A 76 -25.01 35.48 22.16
N VAL A 77 -25.07 36.18 21.03
CA VAL A 77 -25.54 37.57 20.95
C VAL A 77 -26.58 37.70 19.85
N CYS A 78 -27.66 38.45 20.10
CA CYS A 78 -28.82 38.50 19.20
C CYS A 78 -28.62 39.46 18.00
N ASN A 79 -27.74 40.44 18.15
CA ASN A 79 -27.33 41.39 17.13
C ASN A 79 -25.93 41.93 17.45
N THR A 80 -25.47 42.93 16.72
CA THR A 80 -24.09 43.43 16.86
C THR A 80 -23.99 44.90 17.25
N ASP A 81 -25.10 45.45 17.75
CA ASP A 81 -25.15 46.81 18.26
C ASP A 81 -24.38 46.90 19.59
N ASN A 82 -23.89 48.10 19.91
CA ASN A 82 -23.35 48.35 21.24
C ASN A 82 -24.46 48.12 22.28
N HIS A 83 -24.11 47.55 23.43
CA HIS A 83 -25.06 47.18 24.50
C HIS A 83 -26.00 46.02 24.15
N ALA A 84 -25.76 45.26 23.08
CA ALA A 84 -26.58 44.08 22.81
C ALA A 84 -26.37 43.03 23.92
N LEU A 85 -27.47 42.48 24.41
CA LEU A 85 -27.47 41.50 25.49
C LEU A 85 -26.83 40.18 25.01
N VAL A 86 -25.96 39.65 25.87
CA VAL A 86 -25.45 38.29 25.73
C VAL A 86 -26.45 37.34 26.37
N TYR A 87 -26.83 36.30 25.65
CA TYR A 87 -27.91 35.41 26.04
C TYR A 87 -27.54 33.96 25.69
N ALA A 88 -28.37 33.03 26.13
CA ALA A 88 -28.21 31.61 25.85
C ALA A 88 -29.10 31.21 24.66
N SER A 89 -28.49 30.58 23.64
CA SER A 89 -29.13 30.23 22.38
C SER A 89 -28.83 28.80 21.96
N ARG A 90 -29.71 28.19 21.17
CA ARG A 90 -29.38 26.93 20.48
C ARG A 90 -28.43 27.14 19.30
N TYR A 91 -28.30 28.37 18.83
CA TYR A 91 -27.41 28.74 17.73
C TYR A 91 -26.17 29.41 18.28
N PRO A 92 -24.97 28.85 18.02
CA PRO A 92 -23.75 29.33 18.63
C PRO A 92 -23.27 30.64 18.01
N THR A 93 -22.57 31.42 18.82
CA THR A 93 -21.73 32.54 18.38
C THR A 93 -20.26 32.16 18.53
N THR A 94 -19.43 32.58 17.57
CA THR A 94 -17.99 32.37 17.64
C THR A 94 -17.31 33.51 18.37
N TRP A 95 -16.49 33.15 19.36
CA TRP A 95 -15.75 34.06 20.22
C TRP A 95 -14.25 33.83 20.08
N VAL A 96 -13.49 34.92 19.95
CA VAL A 96 -12.03 34.92 19.88
C VAL A 96 -11.48 35.38 21.24
N PHE A 97 -10.55 34.62 21.80
CA PHE A 97 -9.92 34.93 23.07
C PHE A 97 -8.61 35.66 22.83
N LEU A 98 -8.53 36.93 23.25
CA LEU A 98 -7.36 37.77 23.07
C LEU A 98 -6.59 37.92 24.41
N LYS A 99 -5.27 37.71 24.41
CA LYS A 99 -4.46 37.78 25.63
C LYS A 99 -4.29 39.23 26.11
N SER A 100 -4.59 39.49 27.38
CA SER A 100 -4.40 40.79 28.03
C SER A 100 -3.94 40.64 29.48
N GLY A 101 -2.66 40.89 29.75
CA GLY A 101 -2.12 40.96 31.11
C GLY A 101 -2.36 39.71 31.98
N GLY A 102 -2.31 38.51 31.40
CA GLY A 102 -2.61 37.24 32.08
C GLY A 102 -4.10 36.87 32.15
N ASN A 103 -4.98 37.73 31.66
CA ASN A 103 -6.41 37.50 31.48
C ASN A 103 -6.75 37.54 29.97
N TYR A 104 -8.05 37.53 29.67
CA TYR A 104 -8.58 37.53 28.32
C TYR A 104 -9.55 38.67 28.08
N ILE A 105 -9.52 39.19 26.85
CA ILE A 105 -10.62 39.93 26.26
C ILE A 105 -11.32 38.95 25.32
N ILE A 106 -12.63 38.79 25.49
CA ILE A 106 -13.42 37.81 24.74
C ILE A 106 -14.19 38.57 23.65
N GLN A 107 -13.71 38.47 22.42
CA GLN A 107 -14.18 39.24 21.27
C GLN A 107 -15.19 38.42 20.44
N PHE A 108 -16.25 39.08 20.01
CA PHE A 108 -17.16 38.55 19.00
C PHE A 108 -16.45 38.53 17.63
N ALA A 109 -16.27 37.34 17.04
CA ALA A 109 -15.28 37.09 15.98
C ALA A 109 -15.34 38.03 14.77
N ASP A 110 -16.51 38.54 14.42
CA ASP A 110 -16.70 39.34 13.21
C ASP A 110 -16.55 40.85 13.41
N ARG A 111 -16.33 41.34 14.65
CA ARG A 111 -16.30 42.80 14.93
C ARG A 111 -15.43 43.19 16.14
N ASN A 112 -15.12 44.48 16.22
CA ASN A 112 -14.57 45.15 17.42
C ASN A 112 -15.60 45.26 18.57
N ARG A 113 -16.13 44.13 19.02
CA ARG A 113 -17.07 44.02 20.14
C ARG A 113 -16.62 42.93 21.08
N VAL A 114 -16.66 43.19 22.38
CA VAL A 114 -16.15 42.28 23.41
C VAL A 114 -17.17 42.12 24.53
N LEU A 115 -17.10 41.00 25.25
CA LEU A 115 -17.90 40.78 26.45
C LEU A 115 -17.60 41.85 27.50
N ASP A 116 -18.66 42.46 28.02
CA ASP A 116 -18.66 43.51 29.03
C ASP A 116 -19.63 43.13 30.16
N LEU A 117 -19.12 43.12 31.39
CA LEU A 117 -19.97 43.06 32.58
C LEU A 117 -20.57 44.44 32.82
N HIS A 118 -21.91 44.54 32.81
CA HIS A 118 -22.60 45.82 32.88
C HIS A 118 -22.15 46.63 34.10
N ASN A 119 -21.59 47.82 33.85
CA ASN A 119 -21.01 48.74 34.84
C ASN A 119 -19.96 48.11 35.79
N GLY A 120 -19.44 46.92 35.48
CA GLY A 120 -18.49 46.19 36.32
C GLY A 120 -19.04 45.74 37.68
N LEU A 121 -20.36 45.66 37.83
CA LEU A 121 -20.98 45.34 39.12
C LEU A 121 -21.01 43.81 39.36
N GLY A 122 -20.61 43.40 40.56
CA GLY A 122 -20.51 42.00 40.97
C GLY A 122 -21.75 41.42 41.66
N HIS A 123 -22.93 42.05 41.58
CA HIS A 123 -24.13 41.48 42.18
C HIS A 123 -24.70 40.36 41.30
N ASN A 124 -25.31 39.38 41.95
CA ASN A 124 -25.96 38.25 41.29
C ASN A 124 -27.05 38.75 40.33
N GLY A 125 -27.08 38.16 39.13
CA GLY A 125 -28.04 38.48 38.09
C GLY A 125 -27.66 39.69 37.25
N ASN A 126 -26.49 40.31 37.45
CA ASN A 126 -26.05 41.44 36.62
C ASN A 126 -25.88 40.99 35.16
N GLU A 127 -26.19 41.88 34.24
CA GLU A 127 -26.25 41.58 32.81
C GLU A 127 -24.86 41.61 32.17
N ILE A 128 -24.72 40.83 31.10
CA ILE A 128 -23.51 40.79 30.28
C ILE A 128 -23.90 41.25 28.89
N HIS A 129 -23.14 42.21 28.36
CA HIS A 129 -23.39 42.81 27.05
C HIS A 129 -22.17 42.63 26.14
N ILE A 130 -22.35 42.94 24.86
CA ILE A 130 -21.24 43.27 23.99
C ILE A 130 -21.02 44.79 23.94
N TRP A 131 -19.75 45.21 23.97
CA TRP A 131 -19.38 46.61 23.91
C TRP A 131 -18.14 46.84 23.04
N ASN A 132 -17.95 48.04 22.50
CA ASN A 132 -16.77 48.38 21.71
C ASN A 132 -15.50 48.42 22.57
N VAL A 133 -14.35 48.17 21.94
CA VAL A 133 -13.03 48.35 22.56
C VAL A 133 -12.55 49.77 22.22
N ASP A 134 -12.71 50.72 23.15
CA ASP A 134 -12.37 52.13 22.99
C ASP A 134 -11.30 52.63 23.97
N GLY A 135 -10.59 51.70 24.63
CA GLY A 135 -9.46 52.02 25.52
C GLY A 135 -9.84 52.58 26.89
N ASN A 136 -11.10 52.96 27.13
CA ASN A 136 -11.60 53.39 28.42
C ASN A 136 -12.20 52.20 29.21
N ASN A 137 -11.89 52.14 30.51
CA ASN A 137 -12.41 51.18 31.51
C ASN A 137 -12.44 49.69 31.07
N MET A 138 -11.27 49.12 30.77
CA MET A 138 -11.14 47.72 30.35
C MET A 138 -11.38 46.69 31.47
N ALA A 139 -11.44 47.11 32.73
CA ALA A 139 -11.48 46.20 33.87
C ALA A 139 -12.71 45.28 33.84
N HIS A 140 -13.87 45.80 33.45
CA HIS A 140 -15.12 45.03 33.35
C HIS A 140 -15.29 44.29 32.01
N ARG A 141 -14.35 44.47 31.06
CA ARG A 141 -14.24 43.71 29.80
C ARG A 141 -13.12 42.67 29.83
N THR A 142 -12.50 42.49 30.99
CA THR A 142 -11.39 41.56 31.21
C THR A 142 -11.87 40.33 31.96
N TRP A 143 -11.52 39.15 31.46
CA TRP A 143 -12.06 37.87 31.91
C TRP A 143 -10.92 36.89 32.23
N ARG A 144 -10.98 36.29 33.41
CA ARG A 144 -10.09 35.19 33.81
C ARG A 144 -10.71 33.87 33.37
N LEU A 145 -9.91 33.04 32.70
CA LEU A 145 -10.29 31.68 32.32
C LEU A 145 -9.70 30.70 33.33
N GLU A 146 -10.57 29.88 33.93
CA GLU A 146 -10.18 28.79 34.81
C GLU A 146 -10.50 27.47 34.13
N ARG A 147 -9.48 26.65 33.89
CA ARG A 147 -9.64 25.34 33.26
C ARG A 147 -10.08 24.30 34.27
N LEU A 148 -11.21 23.64 34.01
CA LEU A 148 -11.81 22.64 34.90
C LEU A 148 -11.60 21.20 34.41
N GLY A 149 -11.36 21.00 33.11
CA GLY A 149 -11.15 19.66 32.55
C GLY A 149 -10.91 19.63 31.04
N ASP A 150 -10.63 18.44 30.50
CA ASP A 150 -10.36 18.21 29.08
C ASP A 150 -11.62 18.01 28.23
N ASP A 151 -12.79 17.79 28.86
CA ASP A 151 -14.04 17.55 28.13
C ASP A 151 -14.49 18.83 27.42
N SER A 152 -14.66 18.75 26.10
CA SER A 152 -15.18 19.84 25.27
C SER A 152 -16.57 19.51 24.70
N GLY A 153 -17.20 18.42 25.12
CA GLY A 153 -18.51 18.00 24.62
C GLY A 153 -18.48 17.33 23.23
N ASN A 154 -17.35 17.39 22.52
CA ASN A 154 -17.17 16.83 21.17
C ASN A 154 -16.77 15.34 21.18
N LYS A 155 -17.41 14.52 22.01
CA LYS A 155 -17.09 13.08 22.15
C LYS A 155 -17.23 12.30 20.82
N GLU A 156 -18.13 12.74 19.93
CA GLU A 156 -18.28 12.15 18.60
C GLU A 156 -17.07 12.43 17.71
N LEU A 157 -16.52 13.64 17.73
CA LEU A 157 -15.34 13.98 16.93
C LEU A 157 -14.09 13.24 17.40
N THR A 158 -13.94 13.03 18.71
CA THR A 158 -12.84 12.21 19.25
C THR A 158 -12.97 10.75 18.84
N GLY A 159 -14.18 10.18 18.86
CA GLY A 159 -14.42 8.82 18.39
C GLY A 159 -14.13 8.67 16.88
N ILE A 160 -14.52 9.66 16.08
CA ILE A 160 -14.21 9.70 14.64
C ILE A 160 -12.70 9.78 14.40
N GLN A 161 -11.96 10.57 15.21
CA GLN A 161 -10.51 10.67 15.11
C GLN A 161 -9.81 9.34 15.43
N GLU A 162 -10.26 8.63 16.47
CA GLU A 162 -9.75 7.30 16.80
C GLU A 162 -10.06 6.27 15.69
N GLU A 163 -11.27 6.32 15.11
CA GLU A 163 -11.63 5.45 13.97
C GLU A 163 -10.75 5.74 12.75
N ILE A 164 -10.49 7.01 12.43
CA ILE A 164 -9.57 7.40 11.35
C ILE A 164 -8.15 6.87 11.63
N ALA A 165 -7.66 7.00 12.86
CA ALA A 165 -6.33 6.50 13.22
C ALA A 165 -6.24 4.97 13.04
N ASN A 166 -7.29 4.24 13.43
CA ASN A 166 -7.37 2.79 13.24
C ASN A 166 -7.42 2.40 11.76
N LYS A 167 -8.27 3.06 10.97
CA LYS A 167 -8.37 2.81 9.52
C LYS A 167 -7.05 3.12 8.79
N ASN A 168 -6.34 4.17 9.20
CA ASN A 168 -5.02 4.48 8.63
C ASN A 168 -3.99 3.39 8.93
N LYS A 169 -4.03 2.79 10.12
CA LYS A 169 -3.16 1.66 10.48
C LYS A 169 -3.46 0.43 9.62
N GLU A 170 -4.74 0.12 9.41
CA GLU A 170 -5.18 -0.98 8.54
C GLU A 170 -4.78 -0.75 7.08
N LEU A 171 -4.94 0.47 6.57
CA LEU A 171 -4.49 0.85 5.23
C LEU A 171 -2.97 0.65 5.04
N LEU A 172 -2.16 1.05 6.03
CA LEU A 172 -0.71 0.84 5.98
C LEU A 172 -0.35 -0.65 5.96
N GLN A 173 -1.08 -1.48 6.71
CA GLN A 173 -0.87 -2.93 6.69
C GLN A 173 -1.21 -3.53 5.32
N LEU A 174 -2.40 -3.23 4.78
CA LEU A 174 -2.83 -3.72 3.46
C LEU A 174 -1.89 -3.26 2.35
N GLN A 175 -1.35 -2.04 2.44
CA GLN A 175 -0.37 -1.54 1.48
C GLN A 175 0.95 -2.34 1.53
N GLY A 176 1.38 -2.75 2.73
CA GLY A 176 2.51 -3.65 2.90
C GLY A 176 2.27 -5.03 2.28
N GLU A 177 1.13 -5.65 2.57
CA GLU A 177 0.73 -6.95 2.02
C GLU A 177 0.62 -6.92 0.48
N LEU A 178 0.03 -5.84 -0.07
CA LEU A 178 -0.05 -5.65 -1.51
C LEU A 178 1.32 -5.51 -2.16
N SER A 179 2.27 -4.84 -1.49
CA SER A 179 3.65 -4.73 -1.99
C SER A 179 4.35 -6.09 -2.03
N THR A 180 4.16 -6.92 -0.99
CA THR A 180 4.70 -8.28 -0.94
C THR A 180 4.11 -9.15 -2.04
N ALA A 181 2.78 -9.17 -2.17
CA ALA A 181 2.10 -9.95 -3.21
C ALA A 181 2.53 -9.52 -4.63
N LYS A 182 2.79 -8.23 -4.85
CA LYS A 182 3.31 -7.73 -6.13
C LYS A 182 4.73 -8.23 -6.41
N GLN A 183 5.58 -8.31 -5.38
CA GLN A 183 6.93 -8.86 -5.53
C GLN A 183 6.87 -10.35 -5.86
N GLU A 184 6.08 -11.13 -5.14
CA GLU A 184 5.89 -12.57 -5.39
C GLU A 184 5.38 -12.84 -6.81
N LEU A 185 4.43 -12.04 -7.30
CA LEU A 185 3.94 -12.14 -8.67
C LEU A 185 5.04 -11.84 -9.71
N SER A 186 5.90 -10.85 -9.43
CA SER A 186 7.03 -10.55 -10.30
C SER A 186 8.02 -11.71 -10.37
N ASP A 187 8.34 -12.29 -9.22
CA ASP A 187 9.27 -13.43 -9.12
C ASP A 187 8.70 -14.67 -9.84
N LEU A 188 7.39 -14.93 -9.66
CA LEU A 188 6.70 -16.02 -10.35
C LEU A 188 6.70 -15.81 -11.87
N HIS A 189 6.50 -14.58 -12.33
CA HIS A 189 6.54 -14.25 -13.75
C HIS A 189 7.93 -14.50 -14.36
N SER A 190 9.01 -14.14 -13.65
CA SER A 190 10.37 -14.47 -14.07
C SER A 190 10.62 -15.98 -14.13
N LEU A 191 10.10 -16.74 -13.17
CA LEU A 191 10.22 -18.20 -13.16
C LEU A 191 9.47 -18.84 -14.32
N LEU A 192 8.25 -18.38 -14.63
CA LEU A 192 7.48 -18.86 -15.78
C LEU A 192 8.23 -18.61 -17.09
N TYR A 193 8.79 -17.41 -17.26
CA TYR A 193 9.59 -17.09 -18.44
C TYR A 193 10.80 -18.04 -18.60
N GLN A 194 11.51 -18.35 -17.51
CA GLN A 194 12.61 -19.31 -17.53
C GLN A 194 12.16 -20.73 -17.88
N ARG A 195 10.99 -21.17 -17.38
CA ARG A 195 10.42 -22.48 -17.72
C ARG A 195 10.07 -22.54 -19.21
N ASP A 196 9.52 -21.48 -19.78
CA ASP A 196 9.17 -21.41 -21.20
C ASP A 196 10.41 -21.47 -22.10
N GLU A 197 11.51 -20.82 -21.72
CA GLU A 197 12.81 -20.97 -22.42
C GLU A 197 13.34 -22.40 -22.32
N THR A 198 13.25 -23.02 -21.14
CA THR A 198 13.70 -24.41 -20.94
C THR A 198 12.88 -25.38 -21.79
N ILE A 199 11.56 -25.19 -21.87
CA ILE A 199 10.67 -25.99 -22.71
C ILE A 199 11.06 -25.84 -24.19
N ARG A 200 11.31 -24.61 -24.66
CA ARG A 200 11.77 -24.36 -26.04
C ARG A 200 13.09 -25.07 -26.34
N GLN A 201 14.06 -25.02 -25.43
CA GLN A 201 15.33 -25.72 -25.61
C GLN A 201 15.14 -27.24 -25.68
N LEU A 202 14.35 -27.81 -24.77
CA LEU A 202 14.07 -29.25 -24.76
C LEU A 202 13.35 -29.71 -26.03
N GLN A 203 12.43 -28.90 -26.56
CA GLN A 203 11.74 -29.19 -27.83
C GLN A 203 12.71 -29.22 -29.01
N GLN A 204 13.66 -28.28 -29.06
CA GLN A 204 14.70 -28.25 -30.10
C GLN A 204 15.65 -29.45 -30.00
N ASP A 205 16.08 -29.79 -28.79
CA ASP A 205 16.96 -30.95 -28.55
C ASP A 205 16.26 -32.26 -28.93
N LEU A 206 14.97 -32.40 -28.61
CA LEU A 206 14.18 -33.58 -28.94
C LEU A 206 14.06 -33.74 -30.46
N LYS A 207 13.81 -32.65 -31.19
CA LYS A 207 13.77 -32.64 -32.65
C LYS A 207 15.10 -33.09 -33.27
N LEU A 208 16.23 -32.54 -32.80
CA LEU A 208 17.56 -32.94 -33.27
C LEU A 208 17.84 -34.42 -33.01
N LYS A 209 17.36 -34.94 -31.89
CA LYS A 209 17.53 -36.36 -31.52
C LYS A 209 16.68 -37.31 -32.35
N GLU A 210 15.47 -36.89 -32.74
CA GLU A 210 14.62 -37.63 -33.68
C GLU A 210 15.25 -37.70 -35.08
N GLU A 211 15.80 -36.59 -35.57
CA GLU A 211 16.53 -36.53 -36.85
C GLU A 211 17.77 -37.44 -36.82
N ALA A 212 18.59 -37.36 -35.77
CA ALA A 212 19.76 -38.22 -35.59
C ALA A 212 19.39 -39.71 -35.51
N SER A 213 18.29 -40.05 -34.82
CA SER A 213 17.81 -41.43 -34.74
C SER A 213 17.34 -41.95 -36.10
N SER A 214 16.70 -41.10 -36.90
CA SER A 214 16.27 -41.45 -38.27
C SER A 214 17.48 -41.74 -39.16
N HIS A 215 18.51 -40.89 -39.14
CA HIS A 215 19.75 -41.14 -39.86
C HIS A 215 20.50 -42.38 -39.38
N ALA A 216 20.52 -42.65 -38.07
CA ALA A 216 21.12 -43.87 -37.54
C ALA A 216 20.40 -45.13 -38.03
N TYR A 217 19.06 -45.07 -38.17
CA TYR A 217 18.27 -46.16 -38.73
C TYR A 217 18.62 -46.41 -40.21
N GLU A 218 18.68 -45.36 -41.04
CA GLU A 218 19.09 -45.46 -42.44
C GLU A 218 20.52 -46.02 -42.60
N ALA A 219 21.47 -45.55 -41.79
CA ALA A 219 22.84 -46.03 -41.81
C ALA A 219 22.95 -47.52 -41.41
N SER A 220 22.14 -47.94 -40.42
CA SER A 220 22.01 -49.34 -40.02
C SER A 220 21.47 -50.21 -41.15
N GLU A 221 20.42 -49.76 -41.84
CA GLU A 221 19.83 -50.47 -42.98
C GLU A 221 20.84 -50.61 -44.13
N SER A 222 21.51 -49.52 -44.47
CA SER A 222 22.55 -49.50 -45.51
C SER A 222 23.72 -50.43 -45.15
N SER A 223 24.15 -50.45 -43.88
CA SER A 223 25.16 -51.38 -43.37
C SER A 223 24.71 -52.84 -43.48
N ALA A 224 23.45 -53.15 -43.20
CA ALA A 224 22.90 -54.50 -43.35
C ALA A 224 22.87 -54.92 -44.82
N GLN A 225 22.51 -54.01 -45.73
CA GLN A 225 22.51 -54.27 -47.16
C GLN A 225 23.93 -54.51 -47.71
N LEU A 226 24.92 -53.72 -47.27
CA LEU A 226 26.32 -53.91 -47.63
C LEU A 226 26.85 -55.26 -47.14
N ARG A 227 26.48 -55.67 -45.91
CA ARG A 227 26.83 -57.00 -45.35
C ARG A 227 26.25 -58.13 -46.20
N ASN A 228 25.00 -58.02 -46.63
CA ASN A 228 24.37 -59.02 -47.51
C ASN A 228 25.07 -59.10 -48.88
N GLN A 229 25.43 -57.96 -49.48
CA GLN A 229 26.21 -57.96 -50.73
C GLN A 229 27.59 -58.58 -50.56
N HIS A 230 28.29 -58.24 -49.48
CA HIS A 230 29.60 -58.81 -49.17
C HIS A 230 29.52 -60.33 -49.00
N HIS A 231 28.51 -60.84 -48.28
CA HIS A 231 28.26 -62.28 -48.15
C HIS A 231 28.02 -62.94 -49.52
N LEU A 232 27.23 -62.32 -50.40
CA LEU A 232 26.99 -62.83 -51.76
C LEU A 232 28.28 -62.86 -52.59
N SER A 233 29.09 -61.80 -52.53
CA SER A 233 30.39 -61.73 -53.22
C SER A 233 31.37 -62.77 -52.70
N GLN A 234 31.43 -63.00 -51.38
CA GLN A 234 32.24 -64.08 -50.81
C GLN A 234 31.81 -65.46 -51.30
N SER A 235 30.50 -65.73 -51.37
CA SER A 235 29.96 -66.97 -51.91
C SER A 235 30.39 -67.18 -53.37
N LYS A 236 30.30 -66.14 -54.21
CA LYS A 236 30.77 -66.16 -55.60
C LYS A 236 32.28 -66.44 -55.71
N ILE A 237 33.10 -65.80 -54.87
CA ILE A 237 34.56 -66.02 -54.85
C ILE A 237 34.86 -67.48 -54.47
N SER A 238 34.18 -68.03 -53.46
CA SER A 238 34.33 -69.43 -53.05
C SER A 238 33.96 -70.40 -54.20
N GLN A 239 32.89 -70.10 -54.94
CA GLN A 239 32.51 -70.86 -56.12
C GLN A 239 33.60 -70.79 -57.22
N GLN A 240 34.10 -69.59 -57.53
CA GLN A 240 35.19 -69.42 -58.50
C GLN A 240 36.47 -70.16 -58.08
N GLN A 241 36.83 -70.13 -56.80
CA GLN A 241 37.96 -70.91 -56.28
C GLN A 241 37.77 -72.41 -56.49
N THR A 242 36.55 -72.91 -56.30
CA THR A 242 36.21 -74.32 -56.54
C THR A 242 36.31 -74.68 -58.04
N GLU A 243 35.83 -73.80 -58.92
CA GLU A 243 35.95 -73.97 -60.37
C GLU A 243 37.40 -73.94 -60.84
N ILE A 244 38.21 -73.00 -60.36
CA ILE A 244 39.66 -72.93 -60.63
C ILE A 244 40.34 -74.22 -60.18
N ALA A 245 40.06 -74.71 -58.97
CA ALA A 245 40.61 -75.98 -58.49
C ALA A 245 40.21 -77.16 -59.39
N SER A 246 38.96 -77.19 -59.87
CA SER A 246 38.50 -78.21 -60.82
C SER A 246 39.22 -78.12 -62.17
N LEU A 247 39.42 -76.91 -62.71
CA LEU A 247 40.15 -76.69 -63.95
C LEU A 247 41.63 -77.07 -63.80
N GLN A 248 42.26 -76.73 -62.67
CA GLN A 248 43.62 -77.14 -62.32
C GLN A 248 43.74 -78.67 -62.38
N ALA A 249 42.81 -79.40 -61.74
CA ALA A 249 42.82 -80.86 -61.77
C ALA A 249 42.62 -81.45 -63.18
N LYS A 250 41.85 -80.77 -64.05
CA LYS A 250 41.72 -81.16 -65.47
C LYS A 250 43.01 -80.88 -66.26
N MET A 251 43.67 -79.75 -66.01
CA MET A 251 44.97 -79.40 -66.60
C MET A 251 46.01 -80.46 -66.24
N ASP A 252 46.14 -80.80 -64.96
CA ASP A 252 47.05 -81.85 -64.46
C ASP A 252 46.78 -83.19 -65.16
N ARG A 253 45.50 -83.52 -65.40
CA ARG A 253 45.11 -84.74 -66.12
C ARG A 253 45.46 -84.70 -67.60
N VAL A 254 45.34 -83.54 -68.25
CA VAL A 254 45.79 -83.35 -69.63
C VAL A 254 47.32 -83.46 -69.72
N GLU A 255 48.05 -82.85 -68.80
CA GLU A 255 49.51 -82.98 -68.71
C GLU A 255 49.93 -84.44 -68.49
N TYR A 256 49.21 -85.17 -67.65
CA TYR A 256 49.39 -86.61 -67.45
C TYR A 256 49.12 -87.43 -68.73
N LEU A 257 48.04 -87.12 -69.46
CA LEU A 257 47.71 -87.81 -70.72
C LEU A 257 48.68 -87.47 -71.85
N MET A 258 49.15 -86.23 -71.95
CA MET A 258 50.24 -85.86 -72.87
C MET A 258 51.51 -86.63 -72.54
N SER A 259 51.84 -86.78 -71.25
CA SER A 259 52.96 -87.60 -70.79
C SER A 259 52.79 -89.08 -71.17
N GLN A 260 51.57 -89.63 -71.16
CA GLN A 260 51.28 -90.99 -71.64
C GLN A 260 51.34 -91.15 -73.17
N MET A 261 50.89 -90.17 -73.96
CA MET A 261 51.00 -90.24 -75.43
C MET A 261 52.45 -90.16 -75.92
N MET A 262 53.31 -89.46 -75.17
CA MET A 262 54.76 -89.44 -75.40
C MET A 262 55.44 -90.77 -74.99
N SER A 263 54.70 -91.73 -74.42
CA SER A 263 55.17 -93.06 -74.05
C SER A 263 54.33 -94.19 -74.70
N LYS A 264 54.68 -94.59 -75.92
CA LYS A 264 54.22 -95.87 -76.51
C LYS A 264 55.38 -96.58 -77.22
N PRO A 265 55.62 -97.87 -76.91
CA PRO A 265 55.93 -98.88 -77.93
C PRO A 265 55.00 -100.10 -77.74
N GLY A 266 54.47 -100.78 -78.76
CA GLY A 266 55.17 -101.29 -79.93
C GLY A 266 55.75 -102.67 -79.58
N GLY A 267 54.99 -103.76 -79.81
CA GLY A 267 55.38 -105.12 -79.45
C GLY A 267 56.32 -105.82 -80.45
N ASN A 268 56.68 -107.06 -80.07
CA ASN A 268 57.34 -108.15 -80.83
C ASN A 268 58.88 -108.25 -80.69
N THR A 269 59.40 -109.10 -79.78
CA THR A 269 59.79 -110.54 -79.88
C THR A 269 61.26 -110.77 -80.21
N GLY A 270 61.92 -111.59 -79.39
CA GLY A 270 63.24 -112.15 -79.66
C GLY A 270 63.72 -113.08 -78.54
N THR A 271 63.45 -114.38 -78.72
CA THR A 271 63.86 -115.53 -77.90
C THR A 271 65.31 -115.98 -78.15
N SER A 272 65.82 -116.81 -77.21
CA SER A 272 67.09 -117.59 -77.18
C SER A 272 68.30 -116.89 -76.54
N GLY A 273 69.13 -117.49 -75.67
CA GLY A 273 69.18 -118.83 -75.10
C GLY A 273 70.35 -118.98 -74.10
N THR A 274 70.25 -119.98 -73.21
CA THR A 274 71.32 -120.80 -72.56
C THR A 274 72.63 -120.17 -72.07
N THR A 275 72.88 -120.16 -70.76
CA THR A 275 73.66 -121.17 -70.00
C THR A 275 73.46 -120.96 -68.50
#